data_AF-A0A1W9J669-F1
#
_entry.id   AF-A0A1W9J669-F1
#
_cell.length_a   1.000
_cell.length_b   1.000
_cell.length_c   1.000
_cell.angle_alpha   90.00
_cell.angle_beta   90.00
_cell.angle_gamma   90.00
#
_symmetry.space_group_name_H-M   'P 1'
#
loop_
_entity.id
_entity.type
_entity.pdbx_description
1 polymer ?
#
loop_
_entity_poly.entity_id
_entity_poly.type
_entity_poly.pdbx_seq_one_letter_code
_entity_poly.pdbx_strand_id
1 'polypeptide(L)'
;MYTCQDMSRLLSDAMDRTLPWHTRLRMQLHLRICLLCRQYQHQLALLRAVLRKHDNQLTEAEHTHAPGLSPEAKARIQRALDSHDR
;
A
#
# COMPACT_ATOMS: atom_id res chain seq x y z
N MET A 1 25.42 2.59 -6.89
CA MET A 1 24.65 1.42 -7.36
C MET A 1 23.77 0.99 -6.20
N TYR A 2 22.45 0.94 -6.37
CA TYR A 2 21.58 0.37 -5.33
C TYR A 2 21.81 -1.12 -5.26
N THR A 3 21.96 -1.65 -4.05
CA THR A 3 22.02 -3.09 -3.83
C THR A 3 20.62 -3.69 -3.99
N CYS A 4 20.53 -5.01 -4.19
CA CYS A 4 19.23 -5.70 -4.19
C CYS A 4 18.46 -5.48 -2.87
N GLN A 5 19.15 -5.25 -1.75
CA GLN A 5 18.54 -4.96 -0.45
C GLN A 5 17.93 -3.56 -0.40
N ASP A 6 18.59 -2.56 -0.98
CA ASP A 6 18.02 -1.22 -1.09
C ASP A 6 16.80 -1.24 -2.01
N MET A 7 16.89 -2.04 -3.09
CA MET A 7 15.81 -2.20 -4.05
C MET A 7 14.59 -2.85 -3.41
N SER A 8 14.73 -3.87 -2.57
CA SER A 8 13.59 -4.51 -1.90
C SER A 8 12.84 -3.55 -0.97
N ARG A 9 13.57 -2.73 -0.20
CA ARG A 9 12.99 -1.66 0.64
C ARG A 9 12.26 -0.63 -0.20
N LEU A 10 12.90 -0.17 -1.27
CA LEU A 10 12.31 0.83 -2.17
C LEU A 10 11.05 0.30 -2.86
N LEU A 11 11.02 -1.00 -3.18
CA LEU A 11 9.88 -1.66 -3.80
C LEU A 11 8.69 -1.74 -2.84
N SER A 12 8.94 -2.02 -1.56
CA SER A 12 7.94 -1.95 -0.50
C SER A 12 7.42 -0.51 -0.34
N ASP A 13 8.32 0.47 -0.27
CA ASP A 13 7.94 1.89 -0.20
C ASP A 13 7.08 2.32 -1.40
N ALA A 14 7.36 1.80 -2.60
CA ALA A 14 6.60 2.09 -3.81
C ALA A 14 5.12 1.68 -3.70
N MET A 15 4.81 0.72 -2.83
CA MET A 15 3.47 0.20 -2.65
C MET A 15 2.63 1.09 -1.72
N ASP A 16 3.27 1.82 -0.81
CA ASP A 16 2.59 2.62 0.21
C ASP A 16 2.62 4.12 -0.12
N ARG A 17 3.67 4.59 -0.79
CA ARG A 17 3.84 6.00 -1.15
C ARG A 17 4.24 6.21 -2.60
N THR A 18 3.87 7.37 -3.15
CA THR A 18 4.35 7.78 -4.47
C THR A 18 5.82 8.17 -4.41
N LEU A 19 6.67 7.36 -5.02
CA LEU A 19 8.09 7.67 -5.16
C LEU A 19 8.35 8.84 -6.13
N PRO A 20 9.42 9.63 -5.91
CA PRO A 20 9.92 10.58 -6.89
C PRO A 20 10.21 9.91 -8.24
N TRP A 21 9.94 10.62 -9.34
CA TRP A 21 10.08 10.11 -10.70
C TRP A 21 11.50 9.57 -11.00
N HIS A 22 12.54 10.25 -10.50
CA HIS A 22 13.93 9.86 -10.70
C HIS A 22 14.26 8.51 -10.02
N THR A 23 13.62 8.24 -8.89
CA THR A 23 13.78 6.96 -8.17
C THR A 23 13.03 5.84 -8.86
N ARG A 24 11.87 6.13 -9.45
CA ARG A 24 11.13 5.17 -10.30
C ARG A 24 11.95 4.76 -11.52
N LEU A 25 12.63 5.71 -12.18
CA LEU A 25 13.46 5.41 -13.34
C LEU A 25 14.63 4.48 -12.98
N ARG A 26 15.33 4.77 -11.87
CA ARG A 26 16.45 3.95 -11.37
C ARG A 26 15.99 2.55 -10.98
N MET A 27 14.83 2.44 -10.34
CA MET A 27 14.18 1.16 -10.03
C MET A 27 13.90 0.35 -11.29
N GLN A 28 13.27 0.95 -12.31
CA GLN A 28 12.97 0.25 -13.56
C GLN A 28 14.23 -0.25 -14.26
N LEU A 29 15.33 0.51 -14.24
CA LEU A 29 16.62 0.06 -14.76
C LEU A 29 17.14 -1.17 -14.00
N HIS A 30 17.08 -1.15 -12.66
CA HIS A 30 17.52 -2.28 -11.84
C HIS A 30 16.68 -3.55 -12.08
N LEU A 31 15.37 -3.41 -12.22
CA LEU A 31 14.45 -4.53 -12.49
C LEU A 31 14.68 -5.17 -13.86
N ARG A 32 15.24 -4.43 -14.83
CA ARG A 32 15.61 -4.97 -16.15
C ARG A 32 16.88 -5.82 -16.10
N ILE A 33 17.82 -5.51 -15.21
CA ILE A 33 19.10 -6.22 -15.09
C ILE A 33 19.08 -7.33 -14.04
N CYS A 34 18.22 -7.23 -13.02
CA CYS A 34 18.18 -8.16 -11.91
C CYS A 34 16.89 -8.99 -11.92
N LEU A 35 17.01 -10.27 -12.30
CA LEU A 35 15.89 -11.20 -12.33
C LEU A 35 15.26 -11.41 -10.94
N LEU A 36 16.07 -11.43 -9.88
CA LEU A 36 15.60 -11.62 -8.50
C LEU A 36 14.67 -10.47 -8.07
N CYS A 37 15.09 -9.23 -8.28
CA CYS A 37 14.28 -8.05 -7.94
C CYS A 37 13.00 -8.00 -8.79
N ARG A 38 13.05 -8.45 -10.05
CA ARG A 38 11.87 -8.59 -10.91
C ARG A 38 10.88 -9.61 -10.33
N GLN A 39 11.37 -10.79 -9.95
CA GLN A 39 10.52 -11.83 -9.34
C GLN A 39 9.90 -11.35 -8.03
N TYR A 40 10.70 -10.69 -7.19
CA TYR A 40 10.23 -10.12 -5.92
C TYR A 40 9.12 -9.08 -6.13
N GLN A 41 9.25 -8.22 -7.16
CA GLN A 41 8.19 -7.28 -7.54
C GLN A 41 6.87 -7.99 -7.86
N HIS A 42 6.93 -9.06 -8.65
CA HIS A 42 5.74 -9.82 -9.02
C HIS A 42 5.10 -10.50 -7.80
N GLN A 43 5.90 -11.05 -6.88
CA GLN A 43 5.40 -11.66 -5.65
C GLN A 43 4.68 -10.64 -4.76
N LEU A 44 5.28 -9.45 -4.57
CA LEU A 44 4.66 -8.36 -3.81
C LEU A 44 3.36 -7.87 -4.44
N ALA A 45 3.33 -7.72 -5.77
CA ALA A 45 2.12 -7.32 -6.49
C ALA A 45 1.00 -8.36 -6.37
N LEU A 46 1.34 -9.66 -6.46
CA LEU A 46 0.40 -10.75 -6.27
C LEU A 46 -0.16 -10.76 -4.85
N LEU A 47 0.70 -10.65 -3.84
CA LEU A 47 0.28 -10.60 -2.44
C LEU A 47 -0.71 -9.45 -2.21
N ARG A 48 -0.41 -8.26 -2.72
CA ARG A 48 -1.30 -7.09 -2.61
C ARG A 48 -2.63 -7.30 -3.34
N ALA A 49 -2.62 -7.91 -4.51
CA ALA A 49 -3.84 -8.19 -5.27
C ALA A 49 -4.74 -9.20 -4.54
N VAL A 50 -4.17 -10.27 -3.99
CA VAL A 50 -4.91 -11.27 -3.20
C VAL A 50 -5.50 -10.63 -1.95
N LEU A 51 -4.71 -9.87 -1.19
CA LEU A 51 -5.19 -9.20 0.02
C LEU A 51 -6.32 -8.21 -0.28
N ARG A 52 -6.23 -7.41 -1.33
CA ARG A 52 -7.30 -6.48 -1.74
C ARG A 52 -8.56 -7.20 -2.25
N LYS A 53 -8.40 -8.33 -2.94
CA LYS A 53 -9.53 -9.14 -3.37
C LYS A 53 -10.26 -9.76 -2.17
N HIS A 54 -9.51 -10.20 -1.16
CA HIS A 54 -10.06 -10.76 0.06
C HIS A 54 -10.70 -9.69 0.95
N ASP A 55 -10.19 -8.46 0.97
CA ASP A 55 -10.85 -7.33 1.63
C ASP A 55 -12.28 -7.15 1.09
N ASN A 56 -12.44 -7.12 -0.25
CA ASN A 56 -13.76 -7.08 -0.89
C ASN A 56 -14.65 -8.32 -0.57
N GLN A 57 -14.06 -9.51 -0.47
CA GLN A 57 -14.82 -10.75 -0.24
C GLN A 57 -15.20 -10.97 1.25
N LEU A 58 -14.37 -10.50 2.18
CA LEU A 58 -14.67 -10.47 3.60
C LEU A 58 -15.74 -9.42 3.88
N THR A 59 -15.71 -8.27 3.20
CA THR A 59 -16.82 -7.32 3.29
C THR A 59 -18.13 -7.90 2.77
N GLU A 60 -18.11 -8.78 1.76
CA GLU A 60 -19.32 -9.42 1.23
C GLU A 60 -19.93 -10.48 2.16
N ALA A 61 -19.10 -11.29 2.82
CA ALA A 61 -19.55 -12.33 3.75
C ALA A 61 -19.90 -11.78 5.16
N GLU A 62 -19.48 -10.56 5.50
CA GLU A 62 -19.63 -9.92 6.81
C GLU A 62 -20.63 -8.74 6.79
N HIS A 63 -21.59 -8.73 5.86
CA HIS A 63 -22.65 -7.71 5.78
C HIS A 63 -23.71 -7.76 6.90
N THR A 64 -23.43 -8.37 8.05
CA THR A 64 -24.21 -8.09 9.28
C THR A 64 -23.62 -6.90 10.07
N HIS A 65 -22.38 -6.47 9.80
CA HIS A 65 -21.84 -5.23 10.36
C HIS A 65 -20.84 -4.60 9.37
N ALA A 66 -21.30 -3.59 8.64
CA ALA A 66 -20.41 -2.78 7.81
C ALA A 66 -19.20 -2.29 8.64
N PRO A 67 -17.96 -2.32 8.10
CA PRO A 67 -16.76 -1.80 8.76
C PRO A 67 -16.76 -0.27 8.71
N GLY A 68 -17.84 0.33 9.20
CA GLY A 68 -17.94 1.75 9.47
C GLY A 68 -17.57 2.02 10.91
N LEU A 69 -16.97 3.18 11.16
CA LEU A 69 -16.84 3.70 12.52
C LEU A 69 -18.21 3.69 13.20
N SER A 70 -18.25 3.33 14.49
CA SER A 70 -19.45 3.57 15.29
C SER A 70 -19.84 5.05 15.20
N PRO A 71 -21.13 5.39 15.32
CA PRO A 71 -21.58 6.78 15.26
C PRO A 71 -20.83 7.67 16.27
N GLU A 72 -20.50 7.14 17.44
CA GLU A 72 -19.71 7.82 18.47
C GLU A 72 -18.25 8.04 18.06
N ALA A 73 -17.60 7.03 17.46
CA ALA A 73 -16.24 7.14 16.97
C ALA A 73 -16.14 8.17 15.83
N LYS A 74 -17.12 8.17 14.92
CA LYS A 74 -17.23 9.19 13.86
C LYS A 74 -17.39 10.59 14.43
N ALA A 75 -18.28 10.78 15.41
CA ALA A 75 -18.51 12.08 16.05
C ALA A 75 -17.29 12.60 16.84
N ARG A 76 -16.47 11.71 17.42
CA ARG A 76 -15.19 12.06 18.05
C ARG A 76 -14.18 12.56 17.03
N ILE A 77 -14.01 11.85 15.92
CA ILE A 77 -13.06 12.21 14.86
C ILE A 77 -13.47 13.55 14.21
N GLN A 78 -14.76 13.74 13.93
CA GLN A 78 -15.27 14.99 13.35
C GLN A 78 -14.96 16.21 14.25
N ARG A 79 -15.28 16.13 15.55
CA ARG A 79 -14.99 17.22 16.49
C ARG A 79 -13.49 17.54 16.59
N ALA A 80 -12.63 16.53 16.52
CA ALA A 80 -11.19 16.73 16.53
C ALA A 80 -10.72 17.50 15.28
N LEU A 81 -11.22 17.12 14.09
CA LEU A 81 -10.93 17.85 12.84
C LEU A 81 -11.43 19.30 12.89
N ASP A 82 -12.68 19.51 13.33
CA ASP A 82 -13.28 20.86 13.43
C ASP A 82 -12.54 21.77 14.43
N SER A 83 -11.85 21.18 15.42
CA SER A 83 -11.04 21.91 16.41
C SER A 83 -9.62 22.21 15.96
N HIS A 84 -9.09 21.49 14.95
CA HIS A 84 -7.73 21.65 14.44
C HIS A 84 -7.65 22.64 13.27
N ASP A 85 -8.78 22.91 12.61
CA ASP A 85 -8.93 23.88 11.51
C ASP A 85 -9.28 25.31 11.99
N ARG A 86 -9.13 25.61 13.30
CA ARG A 86 -9.47 26.90 13.90
C ARG A 86 -8.29 27.58 14.58
#